data_AF-A0A3G4VVT5-F1
#
_entry.id   AF-A0A3G4VVT5-F1
#
_cell.length_a   1.000
_cell.length_b   1.000
_cell.length_c   1.000
_cell.angle_alpha   90.00
_cell.angle_beta   90.00
_cell.angle_gamma   90.00
#
_symmetry.space_group_name_H-M   'P 1'
#
loop_
_entity.id
_entity.type
_entity.pdbx_description
1 polymer ?
#
loop_
_entity_poly.entity_id
_entity_poly.type
_entity_poly.pdbx_seq_one_letter_code
_entity_poly.pdbx_strand_id
1 'polypeptide(L)'
;MVSIHVESSTKSQLGEFAMEHATTRAAVVAALVDVEALRDKLNGLLADIDGTETAIDLGRQGLWTKAQVSLLWSRVNHLPGVRALFEVTAERPDEKITFTEVLQCSGLLERQQSNEHAALSRISGQLFKEKRWPIENSQGGSDSTTGKAEMLYWMDSRVAAWWRDIAK
;
A
#
# COMPACT_ATOMS: atom_id res chain seq x y z
N MET A 1 64.95 5.05 -16.32
CA MET A 1 63.56 4.93 -16.83
C MET A 1 62.95 3.71 -16.19
N VAL A 2 62.01 3.89 -15.25
CA VAL A 2 60.88 3.01 -14.84
C VAL A 2 60.38 3.59 -13.51
N SER A 3 59.23 4.26 -13.50
CA SER A 3 58.46 4.57 -12.28
C SER A 3 57.11 5.20 -12.64
N ILE A 4 56.24 4.49 -13.36
CA ILE A 4 54.80 4.83 -13.40
C ILE A 4 54.00 3.56 -13.75
N HIS A 5 53.64 2.72 -12.75
CA HIS A 5 52.56 1.73 -12.96
C HIS A 5 51.87 1.18 -11.71
N VAL A 6 52.21 1.63 -10.49
CA VAL A 6 51.66 1.01 -9.26
C VAL A 6 50.47 1.77 -8.66
N GLU A 7 50.31 3.07 -8.93
CA GLU A 7 49.26 3.91 -8.29
C GLU A 7 47.86 3.79 -8.92
N SER A 8 47.76 3.36 -10.19
CA SER A 8 46.46 3.22 -10.88
C SER A 8 45.68 1.98 -10.42
N SER A 9 46.39 0.88 -10.14
CA SER A 9 45.78 -0.40 -9.75
C SER A 9 45.20 -0.37 -8.33
N THR A 10 45.85 0.34 -7.40
CA THR A 10 45.40 0.48 -6.01
C THR A 10 44.17 1.38 -5.87
N LYS A 11 44.05 2.46 -6.66
CA LYS A 11 42.84 3.30 -6.68
C LYS A 11 41.63 2.57 -7.26
N SER A 12 41.83 1.75 -8.29
CA SER A 12 40.77 0.92 -8.88
C SER A 12 40.28 -0.14 -7.88
N GLN A 13 41.19 -0.84 -7.21
CA GLN A 13 40.84 -1.83 -6.19
C GLN A 13 40.13 -1.20 -4.99
N LEU A 14 40.59 -0.04 -4.49
CA LEU A 14 39.92 0.66 -3.37
C LEU A 14 38.50 1.12 -3.72
N GLY A 15 38.25 1.54 -4.97
CA GLY A 15 36.92 1.87 -5.46
C GLY A 15 35.99 0.66 -5.58
N GLU A 16 36.54 -0.48 -6.01
CA GLU A 16 35.82 -1.75 -6.16
C GLU A 16 35.42 -2.34 -4.81
N PHE A 17 36.34 -2.33 -3.83
CA PHE A 17 36.04 -2.73 -2.44
C PHE A 17 34.99 -1.81 -1.79
N ALA A 18 35.08 -0.48 -1.96
CA ALA A 18 34.10 0.44 -1.39
C ALA A 18 32.69 0.23 -1.97
N MET A 19 32.60 -0.08 -3.27
CA MET A 19 31.35 -0.37 -3.97
C MET A 19 30.77 -1.73 -3.55
N GLU A 20 31.61 -2.74 -3.38
CA GLU A 20 31.20 -4.07 -2.88
C GLU A 20 30.66 -3.96 -1.45
N HIS A 21 31.34 -3.25 -0.54
CA HIS A 21 30.87 -2.97 0.82
C HIS A 21 29.54 -2.20 0.84
N ALA A 22 29.36 -1.22 -0.04
CA ALA A 22 28.09 -0.49 -0.16
C ALA A 22 26.95 -1.41 -0.63
N THR A 23 27.24 -2.31 -1.57
CA THR A 23 26.28 -3.30 -2.08
C THR A 23 25.91 -4.32 -1.00
N THR A 24 26.89 -4.86 -0.27
CA THR A 24 26.65 -5.76 0.86
C THR A 24 25.84 -5.07 1.94
N ARG A 25 26.15 -3.81 2.29
CA ARG A 25 25.39 -3.03 3.27
C ARG A 25 23.93 -2.84 2.82
N ALA A 26 23.70 -2.48 1.56
CA ALA A 26 22.35 -2.34 1.02
C ALA A 26 21.56 -3.65 1.08
N ALA A 27 22.20 -4.77 0.73
CA ALA A 27 21.58 -6.10 0.82
C ALA A 27 21.24 -6.49 2.26
N VAL A 28 22.12 -6.22 3.23
CA VAL A 28 21.85 -6.48 4.66
C VAL A 28 20.71 -5.62 5.18
N VAL A 29 20.64 -4.34 4.79
CA VAL A 29 19.53 -3.45 5.17
C VAL A 29 18.21 -3.95 4.60
N ALA A 30 18.18 -4.32 3.32
CA ALA A 30 16.98 -4.89 2.70
C ALA A 30 16.52 -6.19 3.41
N ALA A 31 17.46 -7.08 3.73
CA ALA A 31 17.16 -8.31 4.44
C ALA A 31 16.62 -8.06 5.86
N LEU A 32 17.11 -7.03 6.57
CA LEU A 32 16.58 -6.65 7.87
C LEU A 32 15.13 -6.15 7.76
N VAL A 33 14.83 -5.32 6.76
CA VAL A 33 13.46 -4.85 6.48
C VAL A 33 12.53 -6.01 6.19
N ASP A 34 12.98 -7.00 5.40
CA ASP A 34 12.19 -8.20 5.10
C ASP A 34 11.90 -9.03 6.36
N VAL A 35 12.89 -9.17 7.27
CA VAL A 35 12.71 -9.88 8.55
C VAL A 35 11.73 -9.15 9.48
N GLU A 36 11.80 -7.81 9.54
CA GLU A 36 10.86 -7.01 10.32
C GLU A 36 9.42 -7.16 9.79
N ALA A 37 9.24 -7.08 8.47
CA ALA A 37 7.95 -7.31 7.83
C ALA A 37 7.41 -8.73 8.10
N LEU A 38 8.28 -9.75 8.07
CA LEU A 38 7.88 -11.13 8.39
C LEU A 38 7.48 -11.30 9.85
N ARG A 39 8.23 -10.70 10.77
CA ARG A 39 7.93 -10.72 12.22
C ARG A 39 6.58 -10.08 12.49
N ASP A 40 6.31 -8.91 11.90
CA ASP A 40 5.07 -8.18 12.12
C ASP A 40 3.88 -8.93 11.53
N LYS A 41 4.06 -9.60 10.38
CA LYS A 41 3.07 -10.52 9.81
C LYS A 41 2.80 -11.72 10.73
N LEU A 42 3.85 -12.34 11.28
CA LEU A 42 3.69 -13.48 12.20
C LEU A 42 2.96 -13.06 13.48
N ASN A 43 3.32 -11.91 14.05
CA ASN A 43 2.64 -11.37 15.24
C ASN A 43 1.16 -11.08 14.95
N GLY A 44 0.83 -10.54 13.77
CA GLY A 44 -0.56 -10.35 13.36
C GLY A 44 -1.33 -11.68 13.26
N LEU A 45 -0.73 -12.70 12.63
CA LEU A 45 -1.33 -14.04 12.55
C LEU A 45 -1.52 -14.69 13.92
N LEU A 46 -0.55 -14.53 14.83
CA LEU A 46 -0.67 -15.02 16.21
C LEU A 46 -1.78 -14.28 16.95
N ALA A 47 -1.88 -12.97 16.80
CA ALA A 47 -2.95 -12.19 17.41
C ALA A 47 -4.34 -12.56 16.87
N ASP A 48 -4.46 -12.89 15.58
CA ASP A 48 -5.69 -13.41 14.97
C ASP A 48 -6.06 -14.78 15.56
N ILE A 49 -5.10 -15.70 15.68
CA ILE A 49 -5.29 -17.01 16.33
C ILE A 49 -5.72 -16.86 17.78
N ASP A 50 -5.08 -15.97 18.52
CA ASP A 50 -5.33 -15.73 19.94
C ASP A 50 -6.59 -14.87 20.18
N GLY A 51 -7.24 -14.36 19.12
CA GLY A 51 -8.40 -13.47 19.22
C GLY A 51 -8.09 -12.10 19.84
N THR A 52 -6.82 -11.69 19.83
CA THR A 52 -6.33 -10.42 20.40
C THR A 52 -6.09 -9.35 19.33
N GLU A 53 -6.18 -9.69 18.04
CA GLU A 53 -6.04 -8.71 16.98
C GLU A 53 -7.19 -7.70 17.02
N THR A 54 -6.86 -6.41 17.03
CA THR A 54 -7.88 -5.37 16.97
C THR A 54 -8.59 -5.43 15.62
N ALA A 55 -9.85 -5.85 15.63
CA ALA A 55 -10.72 -5.83 14.48
C ALA A 55 -11.61 -4.58 14.47
N ILE A 56 -11.81 -4.00 13.30
CA ILE A 56 -12.72 -2.88 13.06
C ILE A 56 -13.86 -3.36 12.17
N ASP A 57 -15.08 -3.20 12.63
CA ASP A 57 -16.28 -3.42 11.80
C ASP A 57 -16.52 -2.22 10.90
N LEU A 58 -16.46 -2.44 9.59
CA LEU A 58 -16.74 -1.46 8.54
C LEU A 58 -18.12 -1.71 7.90
N GLY A 59 -19.07 -2.27 8.67
CA GLY A 59 -20.45 -2.51 8.26
C GLY A 59 -20.53 -3.45 7.07
N ARG A 60 -20.89 -2.92 5.89
CA ARG A 60 -21.01 -3.73 4.66
C ARG A 60 -19.69 -4.32 4.19
N GLN A 61 -18.56 -3.78 4.63
CA GLN A 61 -17.22 -4.30 4.30
C GLN A 61 -16.72 -5.34 5.32
N GLY A 62 -17.50 -5.62 6.35
CA GLY A 62 -17.18 -6.60 7.39
C GLY A 62 -16.04 -6.18 8.31
N LEU A 63 -15.54 -7.16 9.08
CA LEU A 63 -14.48 -6.98 10.06
C LEU A 63 -13.09 -6.96 9.40
N TRP A 64 -12.34 -5.90 9.61
CA TRP A 64 -10.97 -5.74 9.11
C TRP A 64 -9.96 -5.70 10.25
N THR A 65 -8.82 -6.33 10.02
CA THR A 65 -7.66 -6.25 10.90
C THR A 65 -6.46 -5.64 10.19
N LYS A 66 -5.47 -5.15 10.96
CA LYS A 66 -4.26 -4.56 10.38
C LYS A 66 -3.51 -5.58 9.51
N ALA A 67 -3.44 -6.85 9.91
CA ALA A 67 -2.82 -7.90 9.11
C ALA A 67 -3.53 -8.11 7.77
N GLN A 68 -4.87 -8.06 7.75
CA GLN A 68 -5.65 -8.17 6.51
C GLN A 68 -5.43 -6.97 5.58
N VAL A 69 -5.38 -5.74 6.12
CA VAL A 69 -5.05 -4.55 5.33
C VAL A 69 -3.65 -4.66 4.73
N SER A 70 -2.68 -5.10 5.53
CA SER A 70 -1.29 -5.29 5.07
C SER A 70 -1.19 -6.36 3.97
N LEU A 71 -1.87 -7.51 4.16
CA LEU A 71 -1.92 -8.57 3.16
C LEU A 71 -2.58 -8.11 1.85
N LEU A 72 -3.68 -7.35 1.93
CA LEU A 72 -4.31 -6.79 0.74
C LEU A 72 -3.35 -5.83 0.04
N TRP A 73 -2.75 -4.90 0.79
CA TRP A 73 -1.82 -3.90 0.26
C TRP A 73 -0.65 -4.55 -0.49
N SER A 74 -0.06 -5.61 0.07
CA SER A 74 1.03 -6.36 -0.57
C SER A 74 0.65 -6.95 -1.94
N ARG A 75 -0.65 -7.04 -2.27
CA ARG A 75 -1.15 -7.56 -3.55
C ARG A 75 -1.62 -6.47 -4.50
N VAL A 76 -1.97 -5.28 -4.01
CA VAL A 76 -2.60 -4.23 -4.82
C VAL A 76 -1.78 -2.95 -4.94
N ASN A 77 -0.68 -2.82 -4.20
CA ASN A 77 0.14 -1.60 -4.20
C ASN A 77 0.70 -1.19 -5.58
N HIS A 78 0.73 -2.10 -6.54
CA HIS A 78 1.17 -1.86 -7.92
C HIS A 78 0.08 -1.23 -8.80
N LEU A 79 -1.16 -1.15 -8.33
CA LEU A 79 -2.29 -0.55 -9.03
C LEU A 79 -2.41 0.94 -8.65
N PRO A 80 -2.06 1.89 -9.54
CA PRO A 80 -1.97 3.31 -9.20
C PRO A 80 -3.30 3.94 -8.77
N GLY A 81 -4.42 3.55 -9.37
CA GLY A 81 -5.76 3.97 -8.98
C GLY A 81 -6.19 3.43 -7.61
N VAL A 82 -5.79 2.20 -7.25
CA VAL A 82 -6.03 1.67 -5.89
C VAL A 82 -5.18 2.41 -4.86
N ARG A 83 -3.92 2.69 -5.19
CA ARG A 83 -3.03 3.49 -4.34
C ARG A 83 -3.63 4.87 -4.09
N ALA A 84 -4.02 5.58 -5.14
CA ALA A 84 -4.65 6.90 -5.04
C ALA A 84 -5.91 6.87 -4.18
N LEU A 85 -6.77 5.86 -4.36
CA LEU A 85 -7.96 5.67 -3.54
C LEU A 85 -7.63 5.54 -2.04
N PHE A 86 -6.63 4.72 -1.70
CA PHE A 86 -6.25 4.51 -0.30
C PHE A 86 -5.56 5.76 0.27
N GLU A 87 -4.71 6.41 -0.52
CA GLU A 87 -4.00 7.63 -0.13
C GLU A 87 -4.97 8.77 0.18
N VAL A 88 -5.85 9.12 -0.76
CA VAL A 88 -6.77 10.26 -0.59
C VAL A 88 -7.76 10.03 0.56
N THR A 89 -8.23 8.80 0.75
CA THR A 89 -9.16 8.47 1.86
C THR A 89 -8.43 8.33 3.20
N ALA A 90 -7.16 7.94 3.20
CA ALA A 90 -6.35 7.92 4.42
C ALA A 90 -5.84 9.30 4.82
N GLU A 91 -5.63 10.24 3.89
CA GLU A 91 -5.26 11.63 4.21
C GLU A 91 -6.38 12.35 4.97
N ARG A 92 -7.63 12.10 4.59
CA ARG A 92 -8.84 12.68 5.18
C ARG A 92 -9.75 11.57 5.73
N PRO A 93 -9.37 10.93 6.85
CA PRO A 93 -10.16 9.85 7.42
C PRO A 93 -11.54 10.35 7.85
N ASP A 94 -12.53 9.45 7.81
CA ASP A 94 -13.94 9.68 8.14
C ASP A 94 -14.66 10.69 7.22
N GLU A 95 -13.94 11.37 6.32
CA GLU A 95 -14.48 12.24 5.28
C GLU A 95 -14.86 11.43 4.03
N LYS A 96 -15.98 11.80 3.40
CA LYS A 96 -16.42 11.19 2.14
C LYS A 96 -15.67 11.83 0.97
N ILE A 97 -14.84 11.04 0.32
CA ILE A 97 -14.10 11.39 -0.88
C ILE A 97 -14.88 10.94 -2.11
N THR A 98 -14.97 11.81 -3.09
CA THR A 98 -15.69 11.50 -4.32
C THR A 98 -14.83 10.72 -5.32
N PHE A 99 -15.48 10.04 -6.27
CA PHE A 99 -14.78 9.37 -7.37
C PHE A 99 -13.93 10.34 -8.21
N THR A 100 -14.40 11.58 -8.42
CA THR A 100 -13.66 12.63 -9.13
C THR A 100 -12.40 13.02 -8.38
N GLU A 101 -12.44 13.15 -7.05
CA GLU A 101 -11.25 13.41 -6.26
C GLU A 101 -10.23 12.26 -6.36
N VAL A 102 -10.70 11.01 -6.40
CA VAL A 102 -9.83 9.84 -6.63
C VAL A 102 -9.18 9.91 -8.03
N LEU A 103 -9.93 10.30 -9.07
CA LEU A 103 -9.38 10.49 -10.42
C LEU A 103 -8.34 11.61 -10.49
N GLN A 104 -8.59 12.73 -9.80
CA GLN A 104 -7.65 13.84 -9.72
C GLN A 104 -6.35 13.41 -9.03
N CYS A 105 -6.45 12.60 -7.97
CA CYS A 105 -5.30 12.04 -7.28
C CYS A 105 -4.53 11.02 -8.15
N SER A 106 -5.22 10.12 -8.84
CA SER A 106 -4.57 9.06 -9.63
C SER A 106 -4.03 9.52 -10.98
N GLY A 107 -4.58 10.60 -11.55
CA GLY A 107 -4.30 11.06 -12.91
C GLY A 107 -4.79 10.09 -14.00
N LEU A 108 -5.60 9.10 -13.64
CA LEU A 108 -6.12 8.10 -14.58
C LEU A 108 -7.40 8.58 -15.26
N LEU A 109 -7.70 7.96 -16.40
CA LEU A 109 -9.03 8.08 -17.02
C LEU A 109 -10.07 7.30 -16.20
N GLU A 110 -11.31 7.77 -16.20
CA GLU A 110 -12.46 7.14 -15.50
C GLU A 110 -12.55 5.62 -15.71
N ARG A 111 -12.39 5.18 -16.96
CA ARG A 111 -12.44 3.75 -17.30
C ARG A 111 -11.28 2.96 -16.70
N GLN A 112 -10.09 3.53 -16.65
CA GLN A 112 -8.91 2.87 -16.07
C GLN A 112 -9.08 2.74 -14.55
N GLN A 113 -9.46 3.83 -13.86
CA GLN A 113 -9.76 3.80 -12.43
C GLN A 113 -10.83 2.76 -12.09
N SER A 114 -11.91 2.71 -12.88
CA SER A 114 -12.98 1.71 -12.70
C SER A 114 -12.48 0.27 -12.86
N ASN A 115 -11.60 0.02 -13.84
CA ASN A 115 -11.00 -1.30 -14.03
C ASN A 115 -10.11 -1.70 -12.84
N GLU A 116 -9.38 -0.75 -12.26
CA GLU A 116 -8.54 -1.00 -11.08
C GLU A 116 -9.38 -1.27 -9.83
N HIS A 117 -10.49 -0.56 -9.63
CA HIS A 117 -11.48 -0.88 -8.60
C HIS A 117 -12.04 -2.31 -8.75
N ALA A 118 -12.34 -2.71 -9.99
CA ALA A 118 -12.77 -4.08 -10.27
C ALA A 118 -11.67 -5.12 -9.98
N ALA A 119 -10.40 -4.78 -10.27
CA ALA A 119 -9.25 -5.62 -9.93
C ALA A 119 -9.07 -5.76 -8.40
N LEU A 120 -9.20 -4.66 -7.65
CA LEU A 120 -9.20 -4.65 -6.18
C LEU A 120 -10.27 -5.60 -5.62
N SER A 121 -11.50 -5.49 -6.12
CA SER A 121 -12.60 -6.39 -5.74
C SER A 121 -12.29 -7.86 -6.01
N ARG A 122 -11.68 -8.17 -7.15
CA ARG A 122 -11.29 -9.54 -7.51
C ARG A 122 -10.21 -10.07 -6.56
N ILE A 123 -9.18 -9.27 -6.29
CA ILE A 123 -8.06 -9.66 -5.41
C ILE A 123 -8.56 -9.86 -3.98
N SER A 124 -9.39 -8.95 -3.46
CA SER A 124 -10.07 -9.13 -2.17
C SER A 124 -10.86 -10.43 -2.13
N GLY A 125 -11.69 -10.70 -3.15
CA GLY A 125 -12.51 -11.91 -3.20
C GLY A 125 -11.68 -13.19 -3.17
N GLN A 126 -10.49 -13.18 -3.77
CA GLN A 126 -9.56 -14.31 -3.72
C GLN A 126 -8.95 -14.51 -2.33
N LEU A 127 -8.53 -13.42 -1.69
CA LEU A 127 -7.88 -13.42 -0.37
C LEU A 127 -8.87 -13.76 0.76
N PHE A 128 -10.05 -13.13 0.77
CA PHE A 128 -10.96 -13.15 1.91
C PHE A 128 -12.29 -13.85 1.63
N LYS A 129 -12.45 -14.47 0.45
CA LYS A 129 -13.69 -15.13 -0.03
C LYS A 129 -14.89 -14.19 -0.21
N GLU A 130 -14.70 -12.91 0.01
CA GLU A 130 -15.70 -11.86 -0.11
C GLU A 130 -15.13 -10.63 -0.82
N LYS A 131 -15.98 -9.94 -1.58
CA LYS A 131 -15.62 -8.67 -2.23
C LYS A 131 -15.82 -7.53 -1.24
N ARG A 132 -14.81 -7.29 -0.41
CA ARG A 132 -14.83 -6.29 0.65
C ARG A 132 -13.56 -5.47 0.62
N TRP A 133 -13.63 -4.18 0.93
CA TRP A 133 -12.46 -3.29 0.92
C TRP A 133 -12.26 -2.72 2.33
N PRO A 134 -11.03 -2.33 2.71
CA PRO A 134 -10.78 -1.65 3.98
C PRO A 134 -11.21 -0.16 3.92
N ILE A 135 -12.22 0.13 3.12
CA ILE A 135 -12.84 1.43 2.92
C ILE A 135 -14.32 1.19 2.61
N GLU A 136 -15.17 2.03 3.19
CA GLU A 136 -16.59 1.99 2.88
C GLU A 136 -16.88 2.77 1.60
N ASN A 137 -18.01 2.46 0.98
CA ASN A 137 -18.47 3.18 -0.19
C ASN A 137 -19.99 3.23 -0.27
N SER A 138 -20.50 4.27 -0.92
CA SER A 138 -21.93 4.44 -1.19
C SER A 138 -22.14 5.28 -2.44
N GLN A 139 -23.29 5.11 -3.08
CA GLN A 139 -23.74 6.04 -4.11
C GLN A 139 -24.12 7.37 -3.46
N GLY A 140 -23.47 8.46 -3.88
CA GLY A 140 -23.75 9.83 -3.49
C GLY A 140 -24.77 10.52 -4.40
N GLY A 141 -24.92 11.84 -4.18
CA GLY A 141 -25.74 12.70 -5.02
C GLY A 141 -25.14 12.93 -6.41
N SER A 142 -25.88 13.64 -7.26
CA SER A 142 -25.37 14.05 -8.58
C SER A 142 -24.22 15.05 -8.44
N ASP A 143 -23.11 14.77 -9.11
CA ASP A 143 -22.05 15.75 -9.33
C ASP A 143 -22.63 16.96 -10.07
N SER A 144 -22.34 18.16 -9.54
CA SER A 144 -22.93 19.41 -10.03
C SER A 144 -22.47 19.80 -11.45
N THR A 145 -21.37 19.22 -11.93
CA THR A 145 -20.76 19.55 -13.23
C THR A 145 -21.26 18.64 -14.34
N THR A 146 -21.39 17.35 -14.05
CA THR A 146 -21.73 16.28 -15.00
C THR A 146 -23.17 15.80 -14.86
N GLY A 147 -23.83 16.12 -13.75
CA GLY A 147 -25.20 15.68 -13.41
C GLY A 147 -25.32 14.21 -13.04
N LYS A 148 -24.23 13.44 -13.05
CA LYS A 148 -24.22 12.00 -12.77
C LYS A 148 -24.06 11.73 -11.28
N ALA A 149 -24.76 10.72 -10.77
CA ALA A 149 -24.58 10.28 -9.39
C ALA A 149 -23.14 9.79 -9.18
N GLU A 150 -22.47 10.33 -8.17
CA GLU A 150 -21.07 10.07 -7.92
C GLU A 150 -20.87 9.04 -6.81
N MET A 151 -19.87 8.16 -6.94
CA MET A 151 -19.51 7.24 -5.86
C MET A 151 -18.73 7.98 -4.78
N LEU A 152 -19.06 7.71 -3.52
CA LEU A 152 -18.38 8.24 -2.35
C LEU A 152 -17.63 7.12 -1.63
N TYR A 153 -16.43 7.43 -1.15
CA TYR A 153 -15.51 6.51 -0.46
C TYR A 153 -15.03 7.16 0.83
N TRP A 154 -14.89 6.38 1.91
CA TRP A 154 -14.28 6.88 3.14
C TRP A 154 -13.55 5.77 3.89
N MET A 155 -12.51 6.15 4.61
CA MET A 155 -11.70 5.24 5.43
C MET A 155 -11.88 5.61 6.89
N ASP A 156 -12.21 4.63 7.73
CA ASP A 156 -12.23 4.80 9.19
C ASP A 156 -10.85 5.28 9.68
N SER A 157 -10.81 6.27 10.56
CA SER A 157 -9.56 6.86 11.08
C SER A 157 -8.56 5.85 11.65
N ARG A 158 -9.03 4.75 12.24
CA ARG A 158 -8.14 3.69 12.76
C ARG A 158 -7.56 2.84 11.62
N VAL A 159 -8.34 2.58 10.57
CA VAL A 159 -7.84 1.90 9.36
C VAL A 159 -6.86 2.80 8.60
N ALA A 160 -7.10 4.11 8.55
CA ALA A 160 -6.16 5.08 8.00
C ALA A 160 -4.84 5.08 8.77
N ALA A 161 -4.88 4.99 10.10
CA ALA A 161 -3.68 4.85 10.91
C ALA A 161 -2.90 3.55 10.60
N TRP A 162 -3.59 2.43 10.37
CA TRP A 162 -2.95 1.20 9.90
C TRP A 162 -2.30 1.37 8.52
N TRP A 163 -3.03 1.94 7.56
CA TRP A 163 -2.52 2.13 6.20
C TRP A 163 -1.28 3.02 6.17
N ARG A 164 -1.29 4.16 6.88
CA ARG A 164 -0.12 5.07 6.97
C ARG A 164 1.10 4.41 7.59
N ASP A 165 0.92 3.38 8.41
CA ASP A 165 2.02 2.60 8.96
C ASP A 165 2.54 1.55 7.97
N ILE A 166 1.62 0.91 7.24
CA ILE A 166 1.92 -0.13 6.23
C ILE A 166 2.55 0.45 4.96
N ALA A 167 2.17 1.67 4.56
CA ALA A 167 2.55 2.28 3.29
C ALA A 167 3.89 3.04 3.34
N LYS A 168 4.59 3.04 4.48
CA LYS A 168 5.93 3.61 4.65
C LYS A 168 7.00 2.82 3.88
#